data_AF-R5GWW9-F1
#
_entry.id   AF-R5GWW9-F1
#
_cell.length_a   1.000
_cell.length_b   1.000
_cell.length_c   1.000
_cell.angle_alpha   90.00
_cell.angle_beta   90.00
_cell.angle_gamma   90.00
#
_symmetry.space_group_name_H-M   'P 1'
#
loop_
_entity.id
_entity.type
_entity.pdbx_description
1 polymer ?
#
loop_
_entity_poly.entity_id
_entity_poly.type
_entity_poly.pdbx_seq_one_letter_code
_entity_poly.pdbx_strand_id
1 'polypeptide(L)'
;MKIVIGIVLIALVLLGLIAYLVLMLNAREMIFCGDVQNQTGTSASVTRVYTTDLSANETLSEIIVKMNESQDGSVAVEDLTTVLAQYQNIIYAPVFTVDIQQVDTATYIINGTVYNGIDANGNEAEPDYRYRDMNLGTVVTDGTIIAAQNVYDEDKEENTDPVFIQRQNVIDPVIKGEASEASFALQDCSSFRLIVHGTNTQTLPVVTFVFIYNVDAENPLDFTSISNDSLAVNMNIAYDDKGELAPTYELVKTVTADTGELINGRK
;
A
#
# COMPACT_ATOMS: atom_id res chain seq x y z
N MET A 1 29.89 42.98 23.97
CA MET A 1 29.49 42.48 22.63
C MET A 1 29.42 40.96 22.57
N LYS A 2 30.50 40.20 22.85
CA LYS A 2 30.48 38.72 22.84
C LYS A 2 29.44 38.09 23.78
N ILE A 3 29.29 38.63 25.00
CA ILE A 3 28.29 38.15 25.98
C ILE A 3 26.86 38.40 25.48
N VAL A 4 26.60 39.55 24.87
CA VAL A 4 25.28 39.91 24.32
C VAL A 4 24.91 38.99 23.15
N ILE A 5 25.87 38.71 22.25
CA ILE A 5 25.69 37.75 21.14
C ILE A 5 25.41 36.34 21.68
N GLY A 6 26.12 35.92 22.74
CA GLY A 6 25.87 34.63 23.39
C GLY A 6 24.46 34.51 24.00
N ILE A 7 23.99 35.56 24.68
CA ILE A 7 22.63 35.58 25.26
C ILE A 7 21.56 35.56 24.15
N VAL A 8 21.76 36.32 23.06
CA VAL A 8 20.84 36.33 21.91
C VAL A 8 20.78 34.96 21.22
N LEU A 9 21.91 34.28 21.05
CA LEU A 9 21.96 32.93 20.50
C LEU A 9 21.21 31.92 21.38
N ILE A 10 21.42 31.96 22.70
CA ILE A 10 20.72 31.07 23.64
C ILE A 10 19.21 31.32 23.60
N ALA A 11 18.79 32.59 23.53
CA ALA A 11 17.37 32.94 23.43
C ALA A 11 16.74 32.43 22.11
N LEU A 12 17.46 32.52 20.99
CA LEU A 12 17.01 31.99 19.70
C LEU A 12 16.90 30.46 19.71
N VAL A 13 17.86 29.76 20.32
CA VAL A 13 17.81 28.29 20.46
C VAL A 13 16.63 27.86 21.32
N LEU A 14 16.37 28.57 22.42
CA LEU A 14 15.20 28.30 23.28
C LEU A 14 13.88 28.56 22.54
N LEU A 15 13.77 29.65 21.78
CA LEU A 15 12.59 29.93 20.95
C LEU A 15 12.39 28.87 19.87
N GLY A 16 13.48 28.43 19.21
CA GLY A 16 13.44 27.33 18.24
C GLY A 16 12.97 26.01 18.87
N LEU A 17 13.44 25.68 20.07
CA LEU A 17 12.99 24.51 20.83
C LEU A 17 11.52 24.60 21.25
N ILE A 18 11.06 25.77 21.69
CA ILE A 18 9.65 25.98 22.05
C ILE A 18 8.76 25.86 20.81
N ALA A 19 9.16 26.48 19.68
CA ALA A 19 8.44 26.35 18.43
C ALA A 19 8.39 24.88 17.94
N TYR A 20 9.51 24.16 18.02
CA TYR A 20 9.58 22.74 17.70
C TYR A 20 8.65 21.90 18.58
N LEU A 21 8.64 22.14 19.90
CA LEU A 21 7.74 21.45 20.84
C LEU A 21 6.27 21.73 20.53
N VAL A 22 5.91 22.97 20.19
CA VAL A 22 4.55 23.33 19.81
C VAL A 22 4.13 22.64 18.52
N LEU A 23 5.03 22.51 17.53
CA LEU A 23 4.75 21.78 16.30
C LEU A 23 4.61 20.27 16.55
N MET A 24 5.47 19.66 17.37
CA MET A 24 5.32 18.25 17.77
C MET A 24 4.03 18.00 18.56
N LEU A 25 3.60 18.93 19.41
CA LEU A 25 2.32 18.83 20.12
C LEU A 25 1.10 18.97 19.21
N ASN A 26 1.25 19.58 18.04
CA ASN A 26 0.21 19.69 17.02
C ASN A 26 0.26 18.55 15.99
N ALA A 27 1.28 17.68 16.04
CA ALA A 27 1.30 16.45 15.26
C ALA A 27 0.07 15.63 15.65
N ARG A 28 -0.76 15.30 14.67
CA ARG A 28 -1.94 14.49 14.90
C ARG A 28 -1.57 13.04 14.61
N GLU A 29 -2.09 12.12 15.41
CA GLU A 29 -1.95 10.70 15.11
C GLU A 29 -2.89 10.36 13.95
N MET A 30 -2.36 9.71 12.91
CA MET A 30 -3.21 9.17 11.86
C MET A 30 -3.87 7.90 12.36
N ILE A 31 -5.18 7.85 12.27
CA ILE A 31 -6.02 6.75 12.71
C ILE A 31 -6.48 5.98 11.47
N PHE A 32 -6.20 4.69 11.43
CA PHE A 32 -6.67 3.79 10.39
C PHE A 32 -8.17 3.53 10.54
N CYS A 33 -8.95 3.80 9.48
CA CYS A 33 -10.39 3.61 9.46
C CYS A 33 -10.81 2.29 8.84
N GLY A 34 -10.06 1.77 7.89
CA GLY A 34 -10.40 0.54 7.19
C GLY A 34 -9.81 0.45 5.79
N ASP A 35 -10.01 -0.72 5.18
CA ASP A 35 -9.62 -1.03 3.82
C ASP A 35 -10.87 -1.19 2.95
N VAL A 36 -10.93 -0.49 1.82
CA VAL A 36 -11.96 -0.68 0.80
C VAL A 36 -11.37 -1.43 -0.37
N GLN A 37 -11.95 -2.58 -0.69
CA GLN A 37 -11.51 -3.41 -1.79
C GLN A 37 -12.43 -3.21 -2.99
N ASN A 38 -11.84 -3.01 -4.16
CA ASN A 38 -12.54 -3.06 -5.44
C ASN A 38 -11.84 -4.07 -6.35
N GLN A 39 -12.63 -4.90 -7.01
CA GLN A 39 -12.16 -5.89 -7.96
C GLN A 39 -12.91 -5.72 -9.27
N THR A 40 -12.17 -5.66 -10.37
CA THR A 40 -12.73 -5.58 -11.73
C THR A 40 -11.99 -6.56 -12.61
N GLY A 41 -12.59 -7.73 -12.86
CA GLY A 41 -11.98 -8.79 -13.65
C GLY A 41 -10.69 -9.30 -13.02
N THR A 42 -9.58 -9.15 -13.75
CA THR A 42 -8.23 -9.57 -13.35
C THR A 42 -7.46 -8.52 -12.55
N SER A 43 -8.04 -7.34 -12.33
CA SER A 43 -7.42 -6.28 -11.56
C SER A 43 -8.14 -6.10 -10.22
N ALA A 44 -7.38 -5.85 -9.17
CA ALA A 44 -7.89 -5.44 -7.87
C ALA A 44 -7.18 -4.19 -7.37
N SER A 45 -7.91 -3.36 -6.65
CA SER A 45 -7.40 -2.20 -5.94
C SER A 45 -7.87 -2.23 -4.49
N VAL A 46 -6.96 -1.99 -3.57
CA VAL A 46 -7.26 -1.83 -2.15
C VAL A 46 -6.94 -0.39 -1.78
N THR A 47 -7.95 0.36 -1.37
CA THR A 47 -7.79 1.72 -0.84
C THR A 47 -7.81 1.66 0.66
N ARG A 48 -6.71 2.05 1.30
CA ARG A 48 -6.67 2.19 2.75
C ARG A 48 -7.06 3.60 3.14
N VAL A 49 -7.85 3.79 4.21
CA VAL A 49 -8.36 5.11 4.61
C VAL A 49 -7.83 5.50 5.98
N TYR A 50 -7.29 6.72 6.09
CA TYR A 50 -6.83 7.32 7.35
C TYR A 50 -7.53 8.65 7.65
N THR A 51 -7.71 8.93 8.94
CA THR A 51 -8.24 10.20 9.49
C THR A 51 -7.38 10.69 10.65
N THR A 52 -7.53 11.95 11.06
CA THR A 52 -7.01 12.45 12.36
C THR A 52 -8.11 12.63 13.42
N ASP A 53 -9.37 12.36 13.06
CA ASP A 53 -10.51 12.55 13.95
C ASP A 53 -10.99 11.20 14.50
N LEU A 54 -10.78 11.00 15.80
CA LEU A 54 -11.17 9.78 16.51
C LEU A 54 -12.69 9.55 16.48
N SER A 55 -13.51 10.61 16.50
CA SER A 55 -14.97 10.48 16.42
C SER A 55 -15.46 10.12 15.02
N ALA A 56 -14.73 10.56 13.99
CA ALA A 56 -15.00 10.18 12.61
C ALA A 56 -14.59 8.73 12.32
N ASN A 57 -13.55 8.23 13.01
CA ASN A 57 -13.02 6.89 12.81
C ASN A 57 -14.09 5.80 12.99
N GLU A 58 -14.80 5.77 14.12
CA GLU A 58 -15.81 4.73 14.40
C GLU A 58 -16.91 4.71 13.31
N THR A 59 -17.35 5.89 12.89
CA THR A 59 -18.38 6.03 11.85
C THR A 59 -17.84 5.58 10.48
N LEU A 60 -16.61 5.99 10.13
CA LEU A 60 -15.97 5.61 8.87
C LEU A 60 -15.68 4.11 8.81
N SER A 61 -15.20 3.50 9.89
CA SER A 61 -14.97 2.07 9.98
C SER A 61 -16.26 1.27 9.76
N GLU A 62 -17.37 1.67 10.40
CA GLU A 62 -18.66 1.00 10.20
C GLU A 62 -19.16 1.11 8.74
N ILE A 63 -18.90 2.24 8.08
CA ILE A 63 -19.28 2.44 6.68
C ILE A 63 -18.43 1.58 5.76
N ILE A 64 -17.11 1.55 5.97
CA ILE A 64 -16.19 0.71 5.18
C ILE A 64 -16.57 -0.77 5.32
N VAL A 65 -16.90 -1.21 6.54
CA VAL A 65 -17.40 -2.58 6.76
C VAL A 65 -18.69 -2.83 5.98
N LYS A 66 -19.67 -1.93 6.05
CA LYS A 66 -20.93 -2.04 5.28
C LYS A 66 -20.70 -2.02 3.77
N MET A 67 -19.72 -1.26 3.28
CA MET A 67 -19.35 -1.23 1.86
C MET A 67 -18.78 -2.58 1.42
N ASN A 68 -17.91 -3.18 2.22
CA ASN A 68 -17.34 -4.50 1.93
C ASN A 68 -18.39 -5.64 2.08
N GLU A 69 -19.39 -5.47 2.96
CA GLU A 69 -20.48 -6.43 3.16
C GLU A 69 -21.60 -6.33 2.10
N SER A 70 -21.73 -5.18 1.41
CA SER A 70 -22.66 -5.01 0.29
C SER A 70 -22.10 -5.68 -0.98
N GLN A 71 -21.89 -7.00 -0.91
CA GLN A 71 -21.40 -7.85 -1.98
C GLN A 71 -22.47 -8.08 -3.06
N ASP A 72 -22.75 -7.06 -3.85
CA ASP A 72 -23.36 -7.23 -5.17
C ASP A 72 -22.64 -6.33 -6.18
N GLY A 73 -21.36 -6.66 -6.41
CA GLY A 73 -20.56 -6.21 -7.56
C GLY A 73 -20.11 -4.75 -7.53
N SER A 74 -18.81 -4.55 -7.30
CA SER A 74 -18.04 -3.34 -7.66
C SER A 74 -18.68 -2.01 -7.23
N VAL A 75 -18.26 -1.48 -6.08
CA VAL A 75 -18.40 -0.04 -5.86
C VAL A 75 -17.52 0.64 -6.89
N ALA A 76 -18.12 1.36 -7.84
CA ALA A 76 -17.39 2.15 -8.81
C ALA A 76 -16.47 3.12 -8.06
N VAL A 77 -15.24 3.33 -8.56
CA VAL A 77 -14.26 4.26 -7.95
C VAL A 77 -14.89 5.64 -7.69
N GLU A 78 -15.81 6.08 -8.55
CA GLU A 78 -16.58 7.34 -8.42
C GLU A 78 -17.52 7.37 -7.19
N ASP A 79 -18.17 6.25 -6.84
CA ASP A 79 -19.02 6.14 -5.65
C ASP A 79 -18.18 6.11 -4.37
N LEU A 80 -17.01 5.47 -4.45
CA LEU A 80 -15.98 5.45 -3.42
C LEU A 80 -15.47 6.88 -3.14
N THR A 81 -15.10 7.62 -4.19
CA THR A 81 -14.69 9.02 -4.08
C THR A 81 -15.81 9.90 -3.55
N THR A 82 -17.07 9.67 -3.92
CA THR A 82 -18.21 10.47 -3.44
C THR A 82 -18.50 10.23 -1.96
N VAL A 83 -18.45 8.98 -1.51
CA VAL A 83 -18.63 8.63 -0.09
C VAL A 83 -17.45 9.14 0.73
N LEU A 84 -16.21 8.92 0.31
CA LEU A 84 -15.02 9.45 0.99
C LEU A 84 -15.01 10.99 0.99
N ALA A 85 -15.40 11.65 -0.11
CA ALA A 85 -15.50 13.11 -0.19
C ALA A 85 -16.63 13.71 0.67
N GLN A 86 -17.68 12.96 0.99
CA GLN A 86 -18.70 13.40 1.96
C GLN A 86 -18.13 13.49 3.39
N TYR A 87 -17.09 12.70 3.70
CA TYR A 87 -16.41 12.74 4.99
C TYR A 87 -15.17 13.64 4.89
N GLN A 88 -15.35 14.93 5.22
CA GLN A 88 -14.30 15.96 5.26
C GLN A 88 -13.11 15.67 6.20
N ASN A 89 -13.10 14.51 6.85
CA ASN A 89 -12.12 14.13 7.86
C ASN A 89 -11.09 13.11 7.35
N ILE A 90 -11.20 12.63 6.10
CA ILE A 90 -10.17 11.78 5.50
C ILE A 90 -8.97 12.64 5.14
N ILE A 91 -7.80 12.23 5.60
CA ILE A 91 -6.55 12.98 5.42
C ILE A 91 -5.61 12.32 4.43
N TYR A 92 -5.70 11.00 4.28
CA TYR A 92 -4.81 10.21 3.43
C TYR A 92 -5.49 8.90 3.05
N ALA A 93 -5.37 8.50 1.79
CA ALA A 93 -6.00 7.31 1.27
C ALA A 93 -5.18 6.62 0.16
N PRO A 94 -4.09 5.90 0.51
CA PRO A 94 -3.25 5.23 -0.49
C PRO A 94 -4.01 4.08 -1.16
N VAL A 95 -3.73 3.91 -2.45
CA VAL A 95 -4.37 2.89 -3.28
C VAL A 95 -3.33 1.90 -3.79
N PHE A 96 -3.50 0.64 -3.43
CA PHE A 96 -2.66 -0.49 -3.83
C PHE A 96 -3.35 -1.23 -4.96
N THR A 97 -2.78 -1.24 -6.16
CA THR A 97 -3.33 -1.93 -7.32
C THR A 97 -2.51 -3.16 -7.65
N VAL A 98 -3.19 -4.22 -8.06
CA VAL A 98 -2.58 -5.45 -8.56
C VAL A 98 -3.40 -5.96 -9.75
N ASP A 99 -2.73 -6.23 -10.85
CA ASP A 99 -3.29 -6.82 -12.07
C ASP A 99 -2.57 -8.12 -12.39
N ILE A 100 -3.31 -9.12 -12.85
CA ILE A 100 -2.76 -10.41 -13.29
C ILE A 100 -3.12 -10.69 -14.75
N GLN A 101 -2.15 -11.19 -15.50
CA GLN A 101 -2.31 -11.62 -16.88
C GLN A 101 -1.73 -13.02 -17.06
N GLN A 102 -2.47 -13.87 -17.74
CA GLN A 102 -2.00 -15.19 -18.12
C GLN A 102 -1.19 -15.12 -19.42
N VAL A 103 0.04 -15.62 -19.40
CA VAL A 103 0.93 -15.68 -20.58
C VAL A 103 0.82 -17.03 -21.29
N ASP A 104 0.75 -18.09 -20.50
CA ASP A 104 0.58 -19.47 -20.97
C ASP A 104 -0.23 -20.28 -19.96
N THR A 105 -0.32 -21.60 -20.15
CA THR A 105 -1.14 -22.49 -19.30
C THR A 105 -0.76 -22.52 -17.82
N ALA A 106 0.47 -22.12 -17.44
CA ALA A 106 0.96 -22.19 -16.06
C ALA A 106 1.73 -20.93 -15.63
N THR A 107 1.99 -19.97 -16.53
CA THR A 107 2.76 -18.76 -16.28
C THR A 107 1.86 -17.53 -16.26
N TYR A 108 2.05 -16.73 -15.22
CA TYR A 108 1.28 -15.53 -14.94
C TYR A 108 2.23 -14.35 -14.74
N ILE A 109 1.89 -13.21 -15.33
CA ILE A 109 2.53 -11.93 -15.06
C ILE A 109 1.63 -11.17 -14.10
N ILE A 110 2.20 -10.72 -12.99
CA ILE A 110 1.52 -9.89 -12.01
C ILE A 110 2.20 -8.53 -12.01
N ASN A 111 1.43 -7.47 -12.25
CA ASN A 111 1.89 -6.09 -12.10
C ASN A 111 1.20 -5.47 -10.91
N GLY A 112 1.89 -4.64 -10.13
CA GLY A 112 1.23 -3.86 -9.09
C GLY A 112 1.88 -2.51 -8.90
N THR A 113 1.08 -1.55 -8.43
CA THR A 113 1.47 -0.15 -8.23
C THR A 113 0.82 0.38 -6.96
N VAL A 114 1.51 1.29 -6.27
CA VAL A 114 0.98 2.00 -5.11
C VAL A 114 0.94 3.49 -5.40
N TYR A 115 -0.26 4.08 -5.26
CA TYR A 115 -0.53 5.50 -5.40
C TYR A 115 -0.81 6.13 -4.03
N ASN A 116 -0.41 7.39 -3.83
CA ASN A 116 -0.72 8.12 -2.59
C ASN A 116 -2.22 8.45 -2.44
N GLY A 117 -2.94 8.46 -3.56
CA GLY A 117 -4.38 8.61 -3.65
C GLY A 117 -4.83 8.61 -5.11
N ILE A 118 -6.13 8.54 -5.34
CA ILE A 118 -6.73 8.62 -6.68
C ILE A 118 -7.81 9.70 -6.69
N ASP A 119 -7.80 10.56 -7.71
CA ASP A 119 -8.79 11.62 -7.93
C ASP A 119 -10.09 11.08 -8.54
N ALA A 120 -11.12 11.93 -8.65
CA ALA A 120 -12.42 11.54 -9.22
C ALA A 120 -12.36 11.05 -10.69
N ASN A 121 -11.25 11.32 -11.39
CA ASN A 121 -11.03 10.93 -12.77
C ASN A 121 -10.17 9.66 -12.89
N GLY A 122 -9.76 9.05 -11.78
CA GLY A 122 -8.90 7.87 -11.76
C GLY A 122 -7.40 8.16 -11.90
N ASN A 123 -6.98 9.43 -11.82
CA ASN A 123 -5.56 9.81 -11.86
C ASN A 123 -4.96 9.82 -10.45
N GLU A 124 -3.65 9.68 -10.36
CA GLU A 124 -2.93 9.85 -9.10
C GLU A 124 -3.19 11.23 -8.51
N ALA A 125 -3.59 11.25 -7.24
CA ALA A 125 -3.74 12.47 -6.46
C ALA A 125 -2.41 12.80 -5.76
N GLU A 126 -2.18 14.09 -5.52
CA GLU A 126 -1.08 14.62 -4.71
C GLU A 126 -1.63 15.08 -3.34
N PRO A 127 -1.84 14.17 -2.38
CA PRO A 127 -2.28 14.53 -1.03
C PRO A 127 -1.13 15.10 -0.19
N ASP A 128 -1.48 15.74 0.93
CA ASP A 128 -0.52 16.32 1.89
C ASP A 128 0.40 15.29 2.58
N TYR A 129 0.20 13.99 2.32
CA TYR A 129 0.93 12.88 2.91
C TYR A 129 1.33 11.87 1.85
N ARG A 130 2.47 11.22 2.04
CA ARG A 130 2.99 10.22 1.09
C ARG A 130 3.58 9.03 1.79
N TYR A 131 3.54 7.87 1.13
CA TYR A 131 4.27 6.70 1.63
C TYR A 131 5.79 6.89 1.50
N ARG A 132 6.55 6.27 2.40
CA ARG A 132 8.01 6.23 2.41
C ARG A 132 8.49 4.81 2.75
N ASP A 133 9.67 4.44 2.24
CA ASP A 133 10.38 3.19 2.53
C ASP A 133 9.51 1.94 2.27
N MET A 134 8.75 1.97 1.17
CA MET A 134 7.84 0.87 0.81
C MET A 134 8.63 -0.41 0.54
N ASN A 135 8.41 -1.41 1.37
CA ASN A 135 8.94 -2.75 1.21
C ASN A 135 7.83 -3.68 0.76
N LEU A 136 8.06 -4.44 -0.30
CA LEU A 136 7.14 -5.47 -0.76
C LEU A 136 7.75 -6.85 -0.49
N GLY A 137 7.16 -7.60 0.44
CA GLY A 137 7.39 -9.02 0.58
C GLY A 137 6.37 -9.83 -0.22
N THR A 138 6.78 -10.96 -0.78
CA THR A 138 5.81 -11.93 -1.32
C THR A 138 6.15 -13.36 -0.95
N VAL A 139 5.11 -14.19 -0.89
CA VAL A 139 5.20 -15.64 -0.80
C VAL A 139 4.28 -16.23 -1.85
N VAL A 140 4.79 -17.15 -2.66
CA VAL A 140 4.00 -17.95 -3.61
C VAL A 140 3.95 -19.37 -3.10
N THR A 141 2.75 -19.93 -2.95
CA THR A 141 2.51 -21.35 -2.66
C THR A 141 2.01 -22.05 -3.93
N ASP A 142 2.35 -23.33 -4.11
CA ASP A 142 2.01 -24.11 -5.32
C ASP A 142 2.53 -23.49 -6.63
N GLY A 143 3.61 -22.72 -6.52
CA GLY A 143 4.21 -21.98 -7.62
C GLY A 143 5.67 -21.62 -7.36
N THR A 144 6.32 -21.11 -8.39
CA THR A 144 7.68 -20.58 -8.32
C THR A 144 7.74 -19.22 -8.94
N ILE A 145 8.52 -18.32 -8.35
CA ILE A 145 8.78 -17.00 -8.91
C ILE A 145 9.95 -17.15 -9.88
N ILE A 146 9.70 -16.89 -11.16
CA ILE A 146 10.71 -16.92 -12.22
C ILE A 146 11.50 -15.62 -12.20
N ALA A 147 10.82 -14.50 -12.01
CA ALA A 147 11.41 -13.17 -11.98
C ALA A 147 10.59 -12.23 -11.09
N ALA A 148 11.28 -11.33 -10.40
CA ALA A 148 10.71 -10.21 -9.66
C ALA A 148 11.52 -8.96 -9.97
N GLN A 149 10.84 -7.86 -10.28
CA GLN A 149 11.46 -6.61 -10.70
C GLN A 149 10.72 -5.43 -10.06
N ASN A 150 11.48 -4.49 -9.50
CA ASN A 150 10.98 -3.15 -9.16
C ASN A 150 10.92 -2.33 -10.46
N VAL A 151 9.78 -1.71 -10.72
CA VAL A 151 9.51 -0.92 -11.93
C VAL A 151 9.23 0.51 -11.46
N TYR A 152 9.89 1.49 -12.08
CA TYR A 152 9.55 2.90 -11.87
C TYR A 152 8.73 3.38 -13.06
N ASP A 153 7.71 4.18 -12.79
CA ASP A 153 7.12 5.05 -13.81
C ASP A 153 8.17 6.12 -14.13
N GLU A 154 8.74 6.10 -15.34
CA GLU A 154 9.48 7.28 -15.82
C GLU A 154 8.45 8.37 -16.11
N ASP A 155 8.83 9.62 -15.82
CA ASP A 155 8.11 10.84 -16.15
C ASP A 155 7.25 10.65 -17.41
N LYS A 156 5.92 10.76 -17.26
CA LYS A 156 4.94 10.63 -18.34
C LYS A 156 5.28 11.60 -19.48
N GLU A 157 6.13 11.20 -20.42
CA GLU A 157 6.25 11.87 -21.70
C GLU A 157 4.98 11.58 -22.49
N GLU A 158 4.18 12.64 -22.65
CA GLU A 158 2.92 12.69 -23.36
C GLU A 158 3.11 12.18 -24.81
N ASN A 159 2.56 10.98 -25.12
CA ASN A 159 2.44 10.36 -26.47
C ASN A 159 3.44 9.29 -26.92
N THR A 160 3.96 8.44 -26.05
CA THR A 160 4.56 7.17 -26.48
C THR A 160 4.11 5.99 -25.62
N ASP A 161 3.92 4.83 -26.26
CA ASP A 161 3.73 3.55 -25.53
C ASP A 161 4.82 3.41 -24.46
N PRO A 162 4.51 2.92 -23.25
CA PRO A 162 5.47 2.83 -22.16
C PRO A 162 6.71 2.02 -22.61
N VAL A 163 7.84 2.71 -22.75
CA VAL A 163 9.11 2.09 -23.10
C VAL A 163 9.77 1.61 -21.82
N PHE A 164 9.82 0.30 -21.64
CA PHE A 164 10.48 -0.34 -20.51
C PHE A 164 11.99 -0.06 -20.52
N ILE A 165 12.49 0.79 -19.62
CA ILE A 165 13.93 0.87 -19.35
C ILE A 165 14.26 -0.09 -18.20
N GLN A 166 14.77 -1.25 -18.57
CA GLN A 166 15.36 -2.22 -17.65
C GLN A 166 16.48 -1.53 -16.85
N ARG A 167 16.31 -1.32 -15.53
CA ARG A 167 17.46 -0.99 -14.67
C ARG A 167 18.49 -2.11 -14.79
N GLN A 168 19.76 -1.75 -14.87
CA GLN A 168 20.83 -2.72 -14.65
C GLN A 168 20.68 -3.30 -13.24
N ASN A 169 20.32 -4.59 -13.18
CA ASN A 169 20.51 -5.49 -12.05
C ASN A 169 19.82 -5.11 -10.72
N VAL A 170 18.48 -5.19 -10.66
CA VAL A 170 17.79 -5.44 -9.37
C VAL A 170 16.78 -6.57 -9.57
N ILE A 171 17.30 -7.77 -9.89
CA ILE A 171 16.55 -9.00 -9.70
C ILE A 171 16.89 -9.46 -8.30
N ASP A 172 15.97 -9.32 -7.36
CA ASP A 172 16.18 -9.84 -6.01
C ASP A 172 16.21 -11.38 -6.05
N PRO A 173 17.10 -12.01 -5.25
CA PRO A 173 17.21 -13.45 -5.23
C PRO A 173 15.91 -14.07 -4.72
N VAL A 174 15.27 -14.89 -5.56
CA VAL A 174 14.11 -15.68 -5.17
C VAL A 174 14.58 -16.81 -4.25
N ILE A 175 14.14 -16.79 -2.99
CA ILE A 175 14.38 -17.86 -2.04
C ILE A 175 13.33 -18.93 -2.27
N LYS A 176 13.75 -20.16 -2.60
CA LYS A 176 12.86 -21.32 -2.64
C LYS A 176 12.71 -21.86 -1.21
N GLY A 177 11.47 -21.88 -0.70
CA GLY A 177 11.09 -22.47 0.57
C GLY A 177 10.93 -23.99 0.47
N GLU A 178 9.89 -24.55 1.10
CA GLU A 178 9.52 -25.96 0.90
C GLU A 178 9.15 -26.23 -0.58
N ALA A 179 8.83 -27.49 -0.93
CA ALA A 179 8.79 -28.00 -2.31
C ALA A 179 7.96 -27.21 -3.36
N SER A 180 7.12 -26.25 -2.94
CA SER A 180 6.35 -25.36 -3.80
C SER A 180 6.24 -23.92 -3.29
N GLU A 181 7.17 -23.47 -2.44
CA GLU A 181 7.17 -22.11 -1.90
C GLU A 181 8.30 -21.25 -2.48
N ALA A 182 8.01 -20.01 -2.81
CA ALA A 182 9.01 -19.02 -3.22
C ALA A 182 8.74 -17.66 -2.57
N SER A 183 9.80 -16.96 -2.16
CA SER A 183 9.69 -15.61 -1.58
C SER A 183 10.79 -14.68 -2.05
N PHE A 184 10.48 -13.38 -2.07
CA PHE A 184 11.46 -12.30 -2.19
C PHE A 184 10.95 -11.07 -1.43
N ALA A 185 11.83 -10.08 -1.23
CA ALA A 185 11.45 -8.78 -0.73
C ALA A 185 12.11 -7.68 -1.57
N LEU A 186 11.32 -6.75 -2.11
CA LEU A 186 11.80 -5.54 -2.78
C LEU A 186 11.83 -4.39 -1.77
N GLN A 187 12.87 -3.58 -1.81
CA GLN A 187 12.99 -2.33 -1.05
C GLN A 187 12.72 -1.12 -1.96
N ASP A 188 12.18 -0.04 -1.37
CA ASP A 188 11.85 1.22 -2.05
C ASP A 188 11.06 1.03 -3.35
N CYS A 189 9.97 0.27 -3.25
CA CYS A 189 9.20 -0.22 -4.38
C CYS A 189 7.82 0.45 -4.47
N SER A 190 7.63 1.33 -5.46
CA SER A 190 6.33 1.95 -5.78
C SER A 190 5.56 1.17 -6.84
N SER A 191 6.24 0.44 -7.71
CA SER A 191 5.62 -0.48 -8.67
C SER A 191 6.48 -1.71 -8.90
N PHE A 192 5.86 -2.83 -9.24
CA PHE A 192 6.56 -4.09 -9.39
C PHE A 192 5.96 -4.96 -10.49
N ARG A 193 6.78 -5.86 -11.00
CA ARG A 193 6.39 -6.92 -11.93
C ARG A 193 6.94 -8.26 -11.48
N LEU A 194 6.05 -9.23 -11.34
CA LEU A 194 6.37 -10.62 -11.00
C LEU A 194 5.99 -11.56 -12.12
N ILE A 195 6.81 -12.59 -12.31
CA ILE A 195 6.48 -13.72 -13.19
C ILE A 195 6.39 -14.95 -12.31
N VAL A 196 5.19 -15.50 -12.19
CA VAL A 196 4.88 -16.67 -11.37
C VAL A 196 4.57 -17.84 -12.29
N HIS A 197 5.13 -19.01 -11.99
CA HIS A 197 4.88 -20.24 -12.73
C HIS A 197 4.39 -21.33 -11.79
N GLY A 198 3.23 -21.92 -12.11
CA GLY A 198 2.65 -23.01 -11.35
C GLY A 198 3.51 -24.28 -11.42
N THR A 199 3.70 -24.93 -10.27
CA THR A 199 4.50 -26.16 -10.20
C THR A 199 3.71 -27.40 -10.61
N ASN A 200 2.37 -27.33 -10.61
CA ASN A 200 1.47 -28.43 -10.91
C ASN A 200 0.25 -27.92 -11.68
N THR A 201 -0.22 -28.68 -12.66
CA THR A 201 -1.42 -28.36 -13.45
C THR A 201 -2.73 -28.57 -12.68
N GLN A 202 -2.70 -29.21 -11.50
CA GLN A 202 -3.88 -29.52 -10.69
C GLN A 202 -4.12 -28.52 -9.55
N THR A 203 -3.10 -27.79 -9.12
CA THR A 203 -3.16 -26.82 -8.01
C THR A 203 -2.66 -25.49 -8.51
N LEU A 204 -3.52 -24.49 -8.52
CA LEU A 204 -3.17 -23.16 -8.99
C LEU A 204 -2.36 -22.41 -7.91
N PRO A 205 -1.42 -21.53 -8.31
CA PRO A 205 -0.62 -20.80 -7.34
C PRO A 205 -1.46 -19.84 -6.51
N VAL A 206 -1.07 -19.68 -5.25
CA VAL A 206 -1.56 -18.62 -4.37
C VAL A 206 -0.42 -17.66 -4.12
N VAL A 207 -0.66 -16.36 -4.31
CA VAL A 207 0.36 -15.32 -4.14
C VAL A 207 -0.05 -14.38 -3.02
N THR A 208 0.73 -14.36 -1.95
CA THR A 208 0.56 -13.41 -0.85
C THR A 208 1.48 -12.22 -1.06
N PHE A 209 0.92 -11.02 -1.07
CA PHE A 209 1.66 -9.75 -1.04
C PHE A 209 1.62 -9.17 0.35
N VAL A 210 2.76 -8.68 0.84
CA VAL A 210 2.87 -7.95 2.11
C VAL A 210 3.58 -6.64 1.83
N PHE A 211 2.82 -5.57 1.77
CA PHE A 211 3.31 -4.21 1.67
C PHE A 211 3.60 -3.71 3.09
N ILE A 212 4.80 -3.19 3.34
CA ILE A 212 5.19 -2.56 4.59
C ILE A 212 5.69 -1.15 4.25
N TYR A 213 5.14 -0.13 4.90
CA TYR A 213 5.46 1.25 4.57
C TYR A 213 5.35 2.18 5.78
N ASN A 214 6.02 3.31 5.63
CA ASN A 214 5.85 4.48 6.46
C ASN A 214 4.97 5.50 5.72
N VAL A 215 4.38 6.44 6.45
CA VAL A 215 3.67 7.60 5.89
C VAL A 215 4.27 8.84 6.54
N ASP A 216 4.65 9.83 5.74
CA ASP A 216 5.06 11.14 6.25
C ASP A 216 4.24 12.24 5.59
N ALA A 217 4.10 13.36 6.28
CA ALA A 217 3.61 14.59 5.67
C ALA A 217 4.61 15.14 4.63
N GLU A 218 4.09 15.71 3.55
CA GLU A 218 4.89 16.43 2.56
C GLU A 218 5.45 17.74 3.14
N ASN A 219 4.67 18.38 4.01
CA ASN A 219 5.08 19.59 4.69
C ASN A 219 6.10 19.26 5.80
N PRO A 220 7.35 19.76 5.74
CA PRO A 220 8.37 19.47 6.75
C PRO A 220 8.09 20.07 8.13
N LEU A 221 7.04 20.89 8.25
CA LEU A 221 6.57 21.45 9.53
C LEU A 221 5.38 20.67 10.12
N ASP A 222 4.86 19.70 9.39
CA ASP A 222 3.89 18.74 9.90
C ASP A 222 4.64 17.45 10.27
N PHE A 223 4.49 17.05 11.53
CA PHE A 223 5.18 15.89 12.10
C PHE A 223 4.27 14.67 12.18
N THR A 224 3.08 14.75 11.59
CA THR A 224 2.13 13.64 11.48
C THR A 224 2.73 12.56 10.57
N SER A 225 2.86 11.34 11.09
CA SER A 225 3.46 10.21 10.39
C SER A 225 2.93 8.89 10.90
N ILE A 226 3.06 7.83 10.09
CA ILE A 226 2.85 6.43 10.48
C ILE A 226 4.15 5.68 10.20
N SER A 227 4.53 4.79 11.10
CA SER A 227 5.73 3.95 10.92
C SER A 227 5.37 2.47 10.93
N ASN A 228 5.94 1.71 10.00
CA ASN A 228 5.78 0.25 9.85
C ASN A 228 4.33 -0.21 9.76
N ASP A 229 3.47 0.54 9.07
CA ASP A 229 2.16 0.01 8.72
C ASP A 229 2.32 -1.05 7.64
N SER A 230 1.34 -1.95 7.54
CA SER A 230 1.37 -3.03 6.56
C SER A 230 0.01 -3.31 5.96
N LEU A 231 0.00 -3.74 4.70
CA LEU A 231 -1.16 -4.29 4.01
C LEU A 231 -0.78 -5.67 3.47
N ALA A 232 -1.60 -6.68 3.76
CA ALA A 232 -1.39 -8.03 3.26
C ALA A 232 -2.60 -8.46 2.41
N VAL A 233 -2.32 -8.94 1.19
CA VAL A 233 -3.32 -9.36 0.21
C VAL A 233 -2.97 -10.74 -0.31
N ASN A 234 -3.89 -11.68 -0.18
CA ASN A 234 -3.79 -12.99 -0.82
C ASN A 234 -4.50 -12.93 -2.17
N MET A 235 -3.79 -13.25 -3.24
CA MET A 235 -4.34 -13.47 -4.56
C MET A 235 -4.40 -14.98 -4.82
N ASN A 236 -5.61 -15.49 -4.94
CA ASN A 236 -5.86 -16.86 -5.41
C ASN A 236 -6.05 -16.81 -6.92
N ILE A 237 -5.16 -17.45 -7.66
CA ILE A 237 -5.32 -17.59 -9.11
C ILE A 237 -6.43 -18.62 -9.34
N ALA A 238 -7.50 -18.20 -10.03
CA ALA A 238 -8.65 -19.05 -10.33
C ALA A 238 -9.18 -18.75 -11.74
N TYR A 239 -10.04 -19.63 -12.24
CA TYR A 239 -10.73 -19.48 -13.52
C TYR A 239 -12.23 -19.55 -13.30
N ASP A 240 -12.99 -18.83 -14.12
CA ASP A 240 -14.44 -18.92 -14.13
C ASP A 240 -14.93 -20.20 -14.85
N ASP A 241 -16.25 -20.39 -14.87
CA ASP A 241 -16.89 -21.55 -15.53
C ASP A 241 -16.64 -21.61 -17.05
N LYS A 242 -16.14 -20.53 -17.66
CA LYS A 242 -15.80 -20.43 -19.09
C LYS A 242 -14.31 -20.68 -19.35
N GLY A 243 -13.50 -20.86 -18.30
CA GLY A 243 -12.05 -21.01 -18.38
C GLY A 243 -11.31 -19.69 -18.56
N GLU A 244 -11.95 -18.55 -18.32
CA GLU A 244 -11.33 -17.23 -18.31
C GLU A 244 -10.70 -16.96 -16.94
N LEU A 245 -9.57 -16.24 -16.92
CA LEU A 245 -8.85 -15.92 -15.69
C LEU A 245 -9.72 -15.02 -14.80
N ALA A 246 -10.06 -15.52 -13.61
CA ALA A 246 -10.92 -14.87 -12.63
C ALA A 246 -10.30 -15.03 -11.23
N PRO A 247 -9.21 -14.30 -10.93
CA PRO A 247 -8.55 -14.39 -9.64
C PRO A 247 -9.50 -13.93 -8.52
N THR A 248 -9.27 -14.40 -7.29
CA THR A 248 -9.93 -13.82 -6.11
C THR A 248 -8.88 -13.20 -5.20
N TYR A 249 -9.26 -12.11 -4.54
CA TYR A 249 -8.37 -11.35 -3.68
C TYR A 249 -8.96 -11.30 -2.27
N GLU A 250 -8.18 -11.73 -1.29
CA GLU A 250 -8.58 -11.76 0.11
C GLU A 250 -7.63 -10.87 0.92
N LEU A 251 -8.21 -9.90 1.64
CA LEU A 251 -7.47 -9.07 2.59
C LEU A 251 -7.11 -9.91 3.81
N VAL A 252 -5.81 -10.08 4.05
CA VAL A 252 -5.32 -10.68 5.29
C VAL A 252 -5.23 -9.56 6.31
N LYS A 253 -6.03 -9.68 7.37
CA LYS A 253 -6.12 -8.67 8.43
C LYS A 253 -4.72 -8.25 8.89
N THR A 254 -4.36 -7.03 8.56
CA THR A 254 -3.05 -6.48 8.91
C THR A 254 -3.14 -5.81 10.27
N VAL A 255 -2.06 -5.97 11.03
CA VAL A 255 -1.93 -5.39 12.37
C VAL A 255 -1.18 -4.08 12.18
N THR A 256 -1.87 -2.96 12.29
CA THR A 256 -1.23 -1.66 12.52
C THR A 256 -0.49 -1.80 13.85
N ALA A 257 0.84 -1.68 13.80
CA ALA A 257 1.65 -1.74 15.01
C ALA A 257 1.52 -0.41 15.78
N ASP A 258 0.38 -0.17 16.44
CA ASP A 258 0.41 0.41 17.79
C ASP A 258 -0.94 0.31 18.53
N THR A 259 -0.95 -0.55 19.54
CA THR A 259 -1.43 -0.22 20.88
C THR A 259 -0.83 -1.27 21.79
N GLY A 260 -0.08 -0.84 22.81
CA GLY A 260 0.65 -1.70 23.74
C GLY A 260 -0.21 -2.64 24.58
N GLU A 261 -0.86 -3.62 23.98
CA GLU A 261 -1.13 -4.90 24.62
C GLU A 261 0.08 -5.80 24.41
N LEU A 262 0.97 -5.72 25.41
CA LEU A 262 1.84 -6.80 25.84
C LEU A 262 1.34 -8.17 25.33
N ILE A 263 2.10 -8.77 24.41
CA ILE A 263 2.07 -10.22 24.17
C ILE A 263 2.59 -10.88 25.45
N ASN A 264 1.72 -10.93 26.45
CA ASN A 264 1.83 -11.80 27.59
C ASN A 264 1.21 -13.13 27.14
N GLY A 265 2.02 -14.00 26.54
CA GLY A 265 1.61 -15.38 26.34
C GLY A 265 2.32 -16.13 25.23
N ARG A 266 3.53 -16.61 25.50
CA ARG A 266 3.76 -18.06 25.73
C ARG A 266 5.22 -18.37 26.02
N LYS A 267 5.42 -18.98 27.20
CA LYS A 267 6.24 -20.19 27.28
C LYS A 267 5.50 -21.33 26.58
#